data_AF-A0A7V4IWM8-F1
#
_entry.id   AF-A0A7V4IWM8-F1
#
_cell.length_a   1.000
_cell.length_b   1.000
_cell.length_c   1.000
_cell.angle_alpha   90.00
_cell.angle_beta   90.00
_cell.angle_gamma   90.00
#
_symmetry.space_group_name_H-M   'P 1'
#
loop_
_entity.id
_entity.type
_entity.pdbx_description
1 polymer ?
#
loop_
_entity_poly.entity_id
_entity_poly.type
_entity_poly.pdbx_seq_one_letter_code
_entity_poly.pdbx_strand_id
1 'polypeptide(L)' 'MNFLLLAEAERRLVVLTEPDMFVQWSREREAGRVVRNSEFVMAELPADLRKRLEESKKEASEEVQPKLRDGSG' A
#
# COMPACT_ATOMS: atom_id res chain seq x y z
N MET A 1 6.04 -3.53 -8.23
CA MET A 1 6.07 -2.23 -7.55
C MET A 1 7.16 -2.27 -6.47
N ASN A 2 8.42 -2.01 -6.82
CA ASN A 2 9.59 -2.08 -5.91
C ASN A 2 10.31 -0.73 -5.78
N PHE A 3 9.76 0.35 -6.35
CA PHE A 3 10.48 1.62 -6.48
C PHE A 3 10.84 2.25 -5.13
N LEU A 4 9.99 2.05 -4.11
CA LEU A 4 10.21 2.54 -2.74
C LEU A 4 11.35 1.82 -2.01
N LEU A 5 11.80 0.66 -2.50
CA LEU A 5 12.90 -0.11 -1.93
C LEU A 5 14.24 0.12 -2.66
N LEU A 6 14.27 1.02 -3.65
CA LEU A 6 15.46 1.29 -4.47
C LEU A 6 16.50 2.19 -3.80
N ALA A 7 16.18 2.83 -2.67
CA ALA A 7 17.15 3.61 -1.92
C ALA A 7 18.26 2.67 -1.40
N GLU A 8 19.53 3.02 -1.63
CA GLU A 8 20.66 2.32 -1.01
C GLU A 8 20.71 2.65 0.48
N ALA A 9 20.45 1.64 1.31
CA ALA A 9 20.45 1.77 2.76
C ALA A 9 20.93 0.48 3.41
N GLU A 10 21.65 0.60 4.52
CA GLU A 10 22.16 -0.53 5.31
C GLU A 10 21.02 -1.35 5.94
N ARG A 11 19.95 -0.66 6.37
CA ARG A 11 18.71 -1.26 6.86
C ARG A 11 17.52 -0.50 6.31
N ARG A 12 16.43 -1.20 6.03
CA ARG A 12 15.20 -0.61 5.51
C ARG A 12 14.07 -0.99 6.45
N LEU A 13 13.36 0.00 6.97
CA LEU A 13 12.12 -0.22 7.74
C LEU A 13 10.94 0.25 6.90
N VAL A 14 10.02 -0.67 6.61
CA VAL A 14 8.79 -0.41 5.88
C VAL A 14 7.64 -0.45 6.88
N VAL A 15 7.06 0.71 7.16
CA VAL A 15 5.90 0.84 8.04
C VAL A 15 4.64 0.79 7.18
N LEU A 16 3.80 -0.21 7.42
CA LEU A 16 2.54 -0.41 6.72
C LEU A 16 1.40 -0.17 7.71
N THR A 17 0.34 0.49 7.26
CA THR A 17 -0.85 0.78 8.06
C THR A 17 -2.06 -0.07 7.65
N GLU A 18 -1.93 -0.77 6.52
CA GLU A 18 -2.99 -1.56 5.89
C GLU A 18 -2.69 -3.07 6.03
N PRO A 19 -3.58 -3.86 6.66
CA PRO A 19 -3.39 -5.30 6.90
C PRO A 19 -3.11 -6.14 5.67
N ASP A 20 -3.84 -5.92 4.59
CA ASP A 20 -3.69 -6.61 3.31
C ASP A 20 -2.30 -6.35 2.71
N MET A 21 -1.84 -5.11 2.73
CA MET A 21 -0.50 -4.74 2.27
C MET A 21 0.59 -5.41 3.11
N PHE A 22 0.45 -5.44 4.43
CA PHE A 22 1.41 -6.12 5.31
C PHE A 22 1.48 -7.63 5.06
N VAL A 23 0.34 -8.28 4.90
CA VAL A 23 0.28 -9.71 4.57
C VAL A 23 0.91 -9.98 3.21
N GLN A 24 0.62 -9.15 2.21
CA GLN A 24 1.22 -9.28 0.88
C GLN A 24 2.74 -9.16 0.95
N TRP A 25 3.28 -8.10 1.56
CA TRP A 25 4.74 -7.90 1.64
C TRP A 25 5.45 -8.97 2.49
N SER A 26 4.79 -9.50 3.51
CA SER A 26 5.31 -10.62 4.29
C SER A 26 5.51 -11.86 3.40
N ARG A 27 4.54 -12.17 2.52
CA ARG A 27 4.64 -13.28 1.56
C ARG A 27 5.72 -13.03 0.51
N GLU A 28 5.85 -11.79 0.01
CA GLU A 28 6.92 -11.40 -0.92
C GLU A 28 8.31 -11.59 -0.28
N ARG A 29 8.45 -11.30 1.02
CA ARG A 29 9.67 -11.54 1.79
C ARG A 29 10.00 -13.02 1.92
N GLU A 30 9.02 -13.83 2.29
CA GLU A 30 9.17 -15.29 2.35
C GLU A 30 9.53 -15.88 0.99
N ALA A 31 8.99 -15.33 -0.09
CA ALA A 31 9.31 -15.73 -1.46
C ALA A 31 10.65 -15.19 -1.99
N GLY A 32 11.41 -14.41 -1.19
CA GLY A 32 12.70 -13.85 -1.59
C GLY A 32 12.62 -12.76 -2.66
N ARG A 33 11.44 -12.13 -2.85
CA ARG A 33 11.21 -11.10 -3.89
C ARG A 33 11.48 -9.67 -3.40
N VAL A 34 11.95 -9.52 -2.17
CA VAL A 34 12.36 -8.25 -1.54
C VAL A 34 13.79 -8.31 -1.03
N VAL A 35 14.38 -7.12 -0.86
CA VAL A 35 15.74 -6.97 -0.35
C VAL A 35 15.83 -7.53 1.07
N ARG A 36 16.87 -8.31 1.35
CA ARG A 36 17.01 -9.10 2.59
C ARG A 36 17.14 -8.26 3.86
N ASN A 37 17.61 -7.02 3.76
CA ASN A 37 17.76 -6.10 4.89
C ASN A 37 16.52 -5.20 5.10
N SER A 38 15.38 -5.58 4.53
CA SER A 38 14.09 -4.93 4.73
C SER A 38 13.30 -5.59 5.85
N GLU A 39 12.87 -4.79 6.80
CA GLU A 39 11.96 -5.13 7.87
C GLU A 39 10.58 -4.52 7.58
N PHE A 40 9.52 -5.32 7.74
CA PHE A 40 8.14 -4.85 7.57
C PHE A 40 7.48 -4.84 8.93
N VAL A 41 6.85 -3.72 9.28
CA VAL A 41 6.10 -3.57 10.53
C VAL A 41 4.70 -3.05 10.24
N MET A 42 3.74 -3.54 11.02
CA MET A 42 2.38 -3.04 11.01
C MET A 42 2.24 -1.95 12.08
N ALA A 43 1.77 -0.78 11.68
CA ALA A 43 1.36 0.28 12.59
C ALA A 43 -0.16 0.38 12.63
N GLU A 44 -0.74 0.34 13.83
CA GLU A 44 -2.15 0.62 14.01
C GLU A 44 -2.42 2.11 13.88
N LEU A 45 -3.37 2.47 13.03
CA LEU A 45 -3.85 3.84 12.94
C LEU A 45 -4.91 4.12 14.02
N PRO A 46 -4.80 5.28 14.71
CA PRO A 46 -5.91 5.86 15.46
C PRO A 46 -7.20 5.91 14.65
N ALA A 47 -8.35 5.80 15.32
CA ALA A 47 -9.65 5.66 14.66
C ALA A 47 -10.01 6.84 13.74
N ASP A 48 -9.63 8.05 14.13
CA ASP A 48 -9.81 9.28 13.33
C ASP A 48 -8.97 9.29 12.06
N LEU A 49 -7.69 8.87 12.14
CA LEU A 49 -6.82 8.75 10.98
C LEU A 49 -7.26 7.62 10.06
N ARG A 50 -7.72 6.50 10.62
CA ARG A 50 -8.29 5.39 9.84
C ARG A 50 -9.51 5.85 9.04
N LYS A 51 -10.41 6.62 9.66
CA LYS A 51 -11.58 7.17 8.97
C LYS A 51 -11.18 8.05 7.79
N ARG A 52 -10.24 8.99 7.99
CA ARG A 52 -9.73 9.88 6.95
C ARG A 52 -9.06 9.13 5.80
N LEU A 53 -8.33 8.05 6.13
CA LEU A 53 -7.72 7.18 5.12
C LEU A 53 -8.78 6.51 4.25
N GLU A 54 -9.82 5.92 4.84
CA GLU A 54 -10.90 5.29 4.08
C GLU A 54 -11.66 6.28 3.19
N GLU A 55 -11.91 7.50 3.68
CA GLU A 55 -12.51 8.58 2.88
C GLU A 55 -11.64 8.92 1.66
N SER A 56 -10.33 9.12 1.89
CA SER A 56 -9.38 9.44 0.81
C SER A 56 -9.26 8.31 -0.22
N LYS A 57 -9.29 7.04 0.23
CA LYS A 57 -9.25 5.86 -0.66
C LYS A 57 -10.51 5.77 -1.52
N LYS A 58 -11.66 6.10 -0.95
CA LYS A 58 -12.92 6.13 -1.69
C LYS A 58 -12.88 7.18 -2.79
N GLU A 59 -12.46 8.41 -2.46
CA GLU A 59 -12.32 9.50 -3.43
C GLU A 59 -11.35 9.12 -4.56
N ALA A 60 -10.16 8.61 -4.23
CA ALA A 60 -9.19 8.17 -5.23
C ALA A 60 -9.69 7.03 -6.12
N SER A 61 -10.46 6.09 -5.56
CA SER A 61 -11.10 5.00 -6.33
C SER A 61 -12.11 5.55 -7.34
N GLU A 62 -12.91 6.55 -6.95
CA GLU A 62 -13.89 7.20 -7.83
C GLU A 62 -13.21 7.95 -8.99
N GLU A 63 -12.04 8.57 -8.76
CA GLU A 63 -11.29 9.26 -9.81
C GLU A 63 -10.82 8.33 -10.94
N VAL A 64 -10.46 7.09 -10.61
CA VAL A 64 -9.91 6.11 -11.56
C VAL A 64 -10.97 5.16 -12.10
N GLN A 65 -12.22 5.27 -11.67
CA GLN A 65 -13.31 4.45 -12.18
C GLN A 65 -13.63 4.82 -13.64
N PRO A 66 -13.76 3.83 -14.55
CA PRO A 66 -14.18 4.11 -15.91
C PRO A 66 -15.58 4.73 -15.88
N LYS A 67 -15.69 5.99 -16.30
CA LYS A 67 -17.00 6.61 -16.53
C LYS A 67 -17.63 5.88 -17.72
N LEU A 68 -18.72 5.17 -17.48
CA LEU A 68 -19.54 4.62 -18.55
C LEU A 68 -19.86 5.78 -19.51
N ARG A 69 -19.38 5.69 -20.75
CA ARG A 69 -19.84 6.57 -21.81
C ARG A 69 -21.31 6.24 -22.02
N ASP A 70 -22.18 7.18 -21.68
CA ASP A 70 -23.58 7.08 -22.09
C ASP A 70 -23.62 6.88 -23.61
N GLY A 71 -24.22 5.75 -24.00
CA GLY A 71 -24.46 5.42 -25.39
C GLY A 71 -25.48 6.39 -25.98
N SER A 72 -24.99 7.44 -26.63
CA SER A 72 -25.76 8.24 -27.57
C SER A 72 -24.92 8.41 -28.84
N GLY A 73 -25.10 7.48 -29.76
CA GLY A 73 -24.61 7.49 -31.14
C GLY A 73 -25.58 6.73 -32.01
#